data_AF-A0A2H6JLM6-F1
#
_entry.id   AF-A0A2H6JLM6-F1
#
_cell.length_a   1.000
_cell.length_b   1.000
_cell.length_c   1.000
_cell.angle_alpha   90.00
_cell.angle_beta   90.00
_cell.angle_gamma   90.00
#
_symmetry.space_group_name_H-M   'P 1'
#
loop_
_entity.id
_entity.type
_entity.pdbx_description
1 polymer ?
#
loop_
_entity_poly.entity_id
_entity_poly.type
_entity_poly.pdbx_seq_one_letter_code
_entity_poly.pdbx_strand_id
1 'polypeptide(L)'
;MPVRIIAPAVGQLITFLDEAITRSLEPVRLARGATALLLAGNKESGNLFRRVAEQLIQSQRPDGGWSDPEETAWAISCISLVRGREDPAMQAATNWLNNARLSTGGWGRHPRDQARIPITALIASLVPEAFKREDIDWLQNEWARDFRGPVQLSYKAGFYLLAMPKDQENELIGQTIAHLAQDQNSDGGFAPWRDHPMGSEAWSTGVVLWGLSRWRDKVDPAILERALDWLQKKQLPSGYWPYHYLDDGASLALIGAVEAMKALAAKE
;
A
#
# COMPACT_ATOMS: atom_id res chain seq x y z
N MET A 1 11.80 12.09 -16.26
CA MET A 1 11.16 10.78 -15.99
C MET A 1 9.80 10.86 -15.29
N PRO A 2 9.58 11.70 -14.24
CA PRO A 2 8.40 11.59 -13.37
C PRO A 2 7.05 11.56 -14.08
N VAL A 3 6.84 12.46 -15.03
CA VAL A 3 5.55 12.65 -15.70
C VAL A 3 5.16 11.47 -16.60
N ARG A 4 6.15 10.73 -17.12
CA ARG A 4 5.90 9.70 -18.15
C ARG A 4 5.20 8.45 -17.60
N ILE A 5 5.42 8.14 -16.33
CA ILE A 5 4.79 6.99 -15.65
C ILE A 5 3.44 7.37 -15.04
N ILE A 6 3.38 8.55 -14.42
CA ILE A 6 2.25 8.95 -13.58
C ILE A 6 1.01 9.28 -14.41
N ALA A 7 1.15 10.08 -15.47
CA ALA A 7 -0.02 10.57 -16.21
C ALA A 7 -0.84 9.43 -16.86
N PRO A 8 -0.23 8.43 -17.52
CA PRO A 8 -0.99 7.31 -18.08
C PRO A 8 -1.70 6.46 -17.01
N ALA A 9 -1.01 6.14 -15.91
CA ALA A 9 -1.58 5.35 -14.81
C ALA A 9 -2.76 6.07 -14.14
N VAL A 10 -2.61 7.38 -13.91
CA VAL A 10 -3.68 8.24 -13.36
C VAL A 10 -4.89 8.26 -14.29
N GLY A 11 -4.69 8.50 -15.59
CA GLY A 11 -5.78 8.52 -16.56
C GLY A 11 -6.55 7.20 -16.59
N GLN A 12 -5.84 6.08 -16.62
CA GLN A 12 -6.48 4.76 -16.68
C GLN A 12 -7.20 4.39 -15.37
N LEU A 13 -6.65 4.75 -14.20
CA LEU A 13 -7.34 4.55 -12.92
C LEU A 13 -8.62 5.40 -12.81
N ILE A 14 -8.62 6.62 -13.34
CA ILE A 14 -9.83 7.46 -13.41
C ILE A 14 -10.91 6.76 -14.24
N THR A 15 -10.57 6.32 -15.45
CA THR A 15 -11.50 5.57 -16.32
C THR A 15 -12.02 4.32 -15.62
N PHE A 16 -11.13 3.56 -14.97
CA PHE A 16 -11.52 2.38 -14.21
C PHE A 16 -12.52 2.71 -13.09
N LEU A 17 -12.30 3.76 -12.31
CA LEU A 17 -13.21 4.12 -11.21
C LEU A 17 -14.59 4.55 -11.72
N ASP A 18 -14.66 5.29 -12.83
CA ASP A 18 -15.96 5.65 -13.43
C ASP A 18 -16.75 4.41 -13.89
N GLU A 19 -16.08 3.44 -14.50
CA GLU A 19 -16.68 2.15 -14.86
C GLU A 19 -17.04 1.32 -13.63
N ALA A 20 -16.16 1.30 -12.62
CA ALA A 20 -16.33 0.51 -11.39
C ALA A 20 -17.54 0.97 -10.58
N ILE A 21 -17.76 2.29 -10.50
CA ILE A 21 -18.95 2.89 -9.88
C ILE A 21 -20.20 2.45 -10.64
N THR A 22 -20.19 2.63 -11.97
CA THR A 22 -21.34 2.32 -12.83
C THR A 22 -21.74 0.85 -12.78
N ARG A 23 -20.76 -0.03 -12.63
CA ARG A 23 -20.95 -1.49 -12.57
C ARG A 23 -21.10 -2.03 -11.15
N SER A 24 -21.07 -1.17 -10.13
CA SER A 24 -21.11 -1.57 -8.72
C SER A 24 -20.10 -2.66 -8.37
N LEU A 25 -18.83 -2.48 -8.77
CA LEU A 25 -17.76 -3.42 -8.43
C LEU A 25 -17.47 -3.43 -6.92
N GLU A 26 -16.63 -4.38 -6.50
CA GLU A 26 -16.31 -4.63 -5.10
C GLU A 26 -15.72 -3.37 -4.41
N PRO A 27 -16.16 -3.03 -3.18
CA PRO A 27 -15.72 -1.81 -2.49
C PRO A 27 -14.20 -1.67 -2.37
N VAL A 28 -13.47 -2.77 -2.16
CA VAL A 28 -11.99 -2.73 -2.07
C VAL A 28 -11.34 -2.15 -3.33
N ARG A 29 -11.87 -2.46 -4.51
CA ARG A 29 -11.28 -2.02 -5.78
C ARG A 29 -11.50 -0.52 -6.01
N LEU A 30 -12.69 -0.04 -5.66
CA LEU A 30 -13.03 1.38 -5.65
C LEU A 30 -12.16 2.15 -4.65
N ALA A 31 -12.11 1.67 -3.41
CA ALA A 31 -11.38 2.32 -2.32
C ALA A 31 -9.87 2.39 -2.60
N ARG A 32 -9.28 1.30 -3.09
CA ARG A 32 -7.85 1.22 -3.42
C ARG A 32 -7.49 2.14 -4.59
N GLY A 33 -8.23 2.07 -5.69
CA GLY A 33 -7.98 2.93 -6.85
C GLY A 33 -8.12 4.41 -6.54
N ALA A 34 -9.18 4.80 -5.81
CA ALA A 34 -9.40 6.18 -5.38
C ALA A 34 -8.32 6.65 -4.40
N THR A 35 -7.96 5.82 -3.41
CA THR A 35 -6.88 6.16 -2.47
C THR A 35 -5.54 6.32 -3.20
N ALA A 36 -5.21 5.46 -4.16
CA ALA A 36 -3.98 5.58 -4.94
C ALA A 36 -3.90 6.90 -5.71
N LEU A 37 -4.99 7.32 -6.36
CA LEU A 37 -5.08 8.61 -7.03
C LEU A 37 -4.95 9.80 -6.06
N LEU A 38 -5.60 9.73 -4.90
CA LEU A 38 -5.54 10.77 -3.88
C LEU A 38 -4.13 10.90 -3.29
N LEU A 39 -3.46 9.78 -2.98
CA LEU A 39 -2.07 9.76 -2.50
C LEU A 39 -1.07 10.22 -3.58
N ALA A 40 -1.38 9.95 -4.85
CA ALA A 40 -0.64 10.49 -6.00
C ALA A 40 -0.84 12.00 -6.20
N GLY A 41 -1.73 12.64 -5.43
CA GLY A 41 -1.98 14.07 -5.49
C GLY A 41 -2.97 14.50 -6.57
N ASN A 42 -3.72 13.56 -7.18
CA ASN A 42 -4.80 13.93 -8.08
C ASN A 42 -5.92 14.64 -7.29
N LYS A 43 -6.11 15.93 -7.56
CA LYS A 43 -7.19 16.74 -6.97
C LYS A 43 -8.27 17.12 -7.97
N GLU A 44 -8.00 16.95 -9.27
CA GLU A 44 -8.88 17.37 -10.36
C GLU A 44 -10.13 16.49 -10.46
N SER A 45 -10.05 15.23 -10.02
CA SER A 45 -11.16 14.27 -10.04
C SER A 45 -12.05 14.33 -8.79
N GLY A 46 -12.20 15.50 -8.15
CA GLY A 46 -12.93 15.66 -6.88
C GLY A 46 -14.37 15.12 -6.88
N ASN A 47 -15.11 15.30 -7.98
CA ASN A 47 -16.47 14.75 -8.10
C ASN A 47 -16.49 13.22 -8.18
N LEU A 48 -15.51 12.62 -8.85
CA LEU A 48 -15.35 11.16 -8.90
C LEU A 48 -15.08 10.60 -7.51
N PHE A 49 -14.14 11.20 -6.76
CA PHE A 49 -13.83 10.75 -5.41
C PHE A 49 -15.01 10.87 -4.44
N ARG A 50 -15.84 11.91 -4.59
CA ARG A 50 -17.08 12.05 -3.81
C ARG A 50 -18.06 10.91 -4.10
N ARG A 51 -18.27 10.55 -5.37
CA ARG A 51 -19.12 9.42 -5.77
C ARG A 51 -18.58 8.09 -5.24
N VAL A 52 -17.26 7.88 -5.29
CA VAL A 52 -16.63 6.69 -4.68
C VAL A 52 -16.91 6.66 -3.17
N ALA A 53 -16.65 7.74 -2.45
CA ALA A 53 -16.87 7.79 -1.00
C ALA A 53 -18.35 7.55 -0.64
N GLU A 54 -19.30 8.12 -1.40
CA GLU A 54 -20.74 7.88 -1.21
C GLU A 54 -21.09 6.41 -1.40
N GLN A 55 -20.59 5.76 -2.46
CA GLN A 55 -20.83 4.34 -2.71
C GLN A 55 -20.19 3.45 -1.62
N LEU A 56 -18.99 3.81 -1.15
CA LEU A 56 -18.37 3.12 -0.02
C LEU A 56 -19.27 3.21 1.20
N ILE A 57 -19.67 4.41 1.63
CA ILE A 57 -20.55 4.63 2.79
C ILE A 57 -21.86 3.85 2.64
N GLN A 58 -22.48 3.85 1.46
CA GLN A 58 -23.72 3.09 1.20
C GLN A 58 -23.53 1.57 1.28
N SER A 59 -22.33 1.07 1.00
CA SER A 59 -21.97 -0.36 1.08
C SER A 59 -21.45 -0.81 2.45
N GLN A 60 -21.24 0.13 3.38
CA GLN A 60 -20.77 -0.18 4.73
C GLN A 60 -21.78 -1.11 5.42
N ARG A 61 -21.27 -2.16 6.09
CA ARG A 61 -22.12 -3.10 6.80
C ARG A 61 -22.65 -2.50 8.11
N PRO A 62 -23.76 -3.02 8.66
CA PRO A 62 -24.32 -2.51 9.92
C PRO A 62 -23.38 -2.60 11.13
N ASP A 63 -22.38 -3.47 11.09
CA ASP A 63 -21.35 -3.59 12.14
C ASP A 63 -20.24 -2.52 12.03
N GLY A 64 -20.28 -1.68 10.99
CA GLY A 64 -19.31 -0.62 10.71
C GLY A 64 -18.17 -1.05 9.79
N GLY A 65 -18.00 -2.35 9.53
CA GLY A 65 -16.92 -2.85 8.69
C GLY A 65 -17.30 -2.98 7.21
N TRP A 66 -16.33 -3.47 6.44
CA TRP A 66 -16.52 -3.99 5.08
C TRP A 66 -16.26 -5.50 5.07
N SER A 67 -15.85 -6.08 3.94
CA SER A 67 -15.64 -7.51 3.78
C SER A 67 -14.63 -8.10 4.77
N ASP A 68 -13.50 -7.41 4.95
CA ASP A 68 -12.38 -7.80 5.79
C ASP A 68 -11.57 -6.57 6.28
N PRO A 69 -10.56 -6.73 7.14
CA PRO A 69 -9.74 -5.61 7.63
C PRO A 69 -8.97 -4.85 6.54
N GLU A 70 -8.58 -5.50 5.44
CA GLU A 70 -7.88 -4.83 4.34
C GLU A 70 -8.82 -3.89 3.60
N GLU A 71 -9.99 -4.40 3.20
CA GLU A 71 -11.03 -3.59 2.54
C GLU A 71 -11.48 -2.42 3.44
N THR A 72 -11.65 -2.69 4.73
CA THR A 72 -12.03 -1.68 5.72
C THR A 72 -10.96 -0.58 5.82
N ALA A 73 -9.67 -0.93 5.82
CA ALA A 73 -8.59 0.06 5.88
C ALA A 73 -8.55 0.96 4.62
N TRP A 74 -8.70 0.38 3.43
CA TRP A 74 -8.79 1.16 2.19
C TRP A 74 -10.02 2.07 2.18
N ALA A 75 -11.17 1.58 2.62
CA ALA A 75 -12.41 2.37 2.68
C ALA A 75 -12.28 3.55 3.65
N ILE A 76 -11.75 3.32 4.85
CA ILE A 76 -11.46 4.37 5.83
C ILE A 76 -10.54 5.44 5.24
N SER A 77 -9.42 5.03 4.63
CA SER A 77 -8.47 5.97 4.03
C SER A 77 -9.13 6.82 2.94
N CYS A 78 -9.87 6.18 2.01
CA CYS A 78 -10.58 6.88 0.95
C CYS A 78 -11.58 7.90 1.51
N ILE A 79 -12.43 7.49 2.46
CA ILE A 79 -13.42 8.38 3.08
C ILE A 79 -12.70 9.52 3.82
N SER A 80 -11.62 9.23 4.55
CA SER A 80 -10.85 10.25 5.30
C SER A 80 -10.28 11.35 4.41
N LEU A 81 -9.77 10.97 3.23
CA LEU A 81 -9.15 11.88 2.29
C LEU A 81 -10.18 12.73 1.53
N VAL A 82 -11.42 12.27 1.44
CA VAL A 82 -12.51 12.94 0.70
C VAL A 82 -13.45 13.74 1.60
N ARG A 83 -13.77 13.20 2.79
CA ARG A 83 -14.80 13.71 3.71
C ARG A 83 -14.22 14.25 5.01
N GLY A 84 -12.96 13.96 5.30
CA GLY A 84 -12.32 14.28 6.57
C GLY A 84 -12.42 13.15 7.60
N ARG A 85 -11.64 13.27 8.67
CA ARG A 85 -11.48 12.21 9.69
C ARG A 85 -12.65 12.10 10.68
N GLU A 86 -13.55 13.08 10.69
CA GLU A 86 -14.68 13.13 11.60
C GLU A 86 -15.93 12.43 11.06
N ASP A 87 -15.88 11.88 9.83
CA ASP A 87 -17.04 11.22 9.22
C ASP A 87 -17.53 10.02 10.08
N PRO A 88 -18.83 9.93 10.42
CA PRO A 88 -19.34 8.85 11.26
C PRO A 88 -19.10 7.44 10.71
N ALA A 89 -19.09 7.28 9.37
CA ALA A 89 -18.79 6.00 8.75
C ALA A 89 -17.36 5.54 9.08
N MET A 90 -16.41 6.47 9.07
CA MET A 90 -15.03 6.21 9.46
C MET A 90 -14.89 5.81 10.94
N GLN A 91 -15.61 6.49 11.83
CA GLN A 91 -15.56 6.19 13.26
C GLN A 91 -16.08 4.77 13.54
N ALA A 92 -17.22 4.41 12.93
CA ALA A 92 -17.77 3.06 13.02
C ALA A 92 -16.80 2.00 12.50
N ALA A 93 -16.16 2.26 11.36
CA ALA A 93 -15.19 1.36 10.76
C ALA A 93 -13.89 1.22 11.57
N THR A 94 -13.42 2.30 12.18
CA THR A 94 -12.25 2.28 13.08
C THR A 94 -12.55 1.48 14.34
N ASN A 95 -13.76 1.62 14.90
CA ASN A 95 -14.22 0.78 16.01
C ASN A 95 -14.33 -0.69 15.61
N TRP A 96 -14.81 -0.97 14.40
CA TRP A 96 -14.84 -2.33 13.86
C TRP A 96 -13.42 -2.92 13.74
N LEU A 97 -12.45 -2.19 13.21
CA LEU A 97 -11.05 -2.63 13.15
C LEU A 97 -10.48 -2.92 14.55
N ASN A 98 -10.82 -2.10 15.55
CA ASN A 98 -10.39 -2.34 16.92
C ASN A 98 -10.97 -3.65 17.49
N ASN A 99 -12.20 -4.00 17.14
CA ASN A 99 -12.83 -5.26 17.55
C ASN A 99 -12.31 -6.47 16.76
N ALA A 100 -11.92 -6.28 15.50
CA ALA A 100 -11.38 -7.33 14.64
C ALA A 100 -9.91 -7.67 14.93
N ARG A 101 -9.22 -6.83 15.71
CA ARG A 101 -7.82 -7.03 16.09
C ARG A 101 -7.66 -8.30 16.92
N LEU A 102 -6.59 -9.06 16.66
CA LEU A 102 -6.24 -10.20 17.48
C LEU A 102 -5.70 -9.77 18.84
N SER A 103 -5.93 -10.59 19.87
CA SER A 103 -5.40 -10.36 21.22
C SER A 103 -3.88 -10.34 21.28
N THR A 104 -3.19 -10.91 20.28
CA THR A 104 -1.73 -10.88 20.14
C THR A 104 -1.21 -9.61 19.47
N GLY A 105 -2.10 -8.69 19.09
CA GLY A 105 -1.79 -7.60 18.17
C GLY A 105 -1.93 -8.04 16.70
N GLY A 106 -2.14 -7.04 15.85
CA GLY A 106 -2.27 -7.21 14.41
C GLY A 106 -3.61 -7.74 13.92
N TRP A 107 -3.70 -7.89 12.59
CA TRP A 107 -4.93 -8.31 11.89
C TRP A 107 -4.66 -9.43 10.90
N GLY A 108 -5.55 -10.43 10.92
CA GLY A 108 -5.72 -11.41 9.84
C GLY A 108 -6.79 -10.96 8.85
N ARG A 109 -7.09 -11.77 7.84
CA ARG A 109 -8.19 -11.47 6.89
C ARG A 109 -9.55 -11.84 7.47
N HIS A 110 -9.61 -12.95 8.20
CA HIS A 110 -10.79 -13.42 8.89
C HIS A 110 -10.51 -13.61 10.40
N PRO A 111 -11.51 -13.59 11.30
CA PRO A 111 -11.33 -13.92 12.72
C PRO A 111 -10.70 -15.29 13.04
N ARG A 112 -10.55 -16.17 12.04
CA ARG A 112 -9.92 -17.50 12.19
C ARG A 112 -8.48 -17.51 11.68
N ASP A 113 -8.03 -16.43 11.05
CA ASP A 113 -6.67 -16.30 10.57
C ASP A 113 -5.76 -15.80 11.69
N GLN A 114 -4.48 -16.13 11.57
CA GLN A 114 -3.42 -15.41 12.26
C GLN A 114 -3.20 -14.02 11.66
N ALA A 115 -2.63 -13.12 12.44
CA ALA A 115 -2.20 -11.82 11.96
C ALA A 115 -1.18 -11.94 10.81
N ARG A 116 -1.22 -10.98 9.88
CA ARG A 116 -0.36 -10.96 8.68
C ARG A 116 0.36 -9.62 8.60
N ILE A 117 1.66 -9.66 8.26
CA ILE A 117 2.48 -8.45 8.06
C ILE A 117 1.82 -7.49 7.06
N PRO A 118 1.40 -7.92 5.85
CA PRO A 118 0.80 -6.99 4.88
C PRO A 118 -0.44 -6.26 5.40
N ILE A 119 -1.38 -6.98 6.01
CA ILE A 119 -2.65 -6.40 6.49
C ILE A 119 -2.38 -5.45 7.67
N THR A 120 -1.57 -5.89 8.63
CA THR A 120 -1.25 -5.11 9.84
C THR A 120 -0.50 -3.84 9.47
N ALA A 121 0.48 -3.93 8.58
CA ALA A 121 1.25 -2.78 8.12
C ALA A 121 0.41 -1.80 7.27
N LEU A 122 -0.49 -2.32 6.45
CA LEU A 122 -1.40 -1.49 5.68
C LEU A 122 -2.33 -0.69 6.60
N ILE A 123 -2.92 -1.33 7.61
CA ILE A 123 -3.74 -0.66 8.63
C ILE A 123 -2.93 0.40 9.36
N ALA A 124 -1.70 0.11 9.77
CA ALA A 124 -0.80 1.07 10.41
C ALA A 124 -0.59 2.35 9.58
N SER A 125 -0.61 2.20 8.26
CA SER A 125 -0.27 3.25 7.30
C SER A 125 -1.48 4.06 6.86
N LEU A 126 -2.62 3.38 6.69
CA LEU A 126 -3.86 3.97 6.19
C LEU A 126 -4.79 4.45 7.31
N VAL A 127 -4.71 3.82 8.49
CA VAL A 127 -5.59 4.08 9.64
C VAL A 127 -4.74 4.16 10.91
N PRO A 128 -3.86 5.18 11.03
CA PRO A 128 -2.95 5.29 12.17
C PRO A 128 -3.69 5.40 13.50
N GLU A 129 -4.95 5.88 13.52
CA GLU A 129 -5.78 5.95 14.73
C GLU A 129 -6.16 4.57 15.29
N ALA A 130 -6.16 3.53 14.45
CA ALA A 130 -6.38 2.15 14.87
C ALA A 130 -5.08 1.47 15.33
N PHE A 131 -3.90 2.00 15.03
CA PHE A 131 -2.64 1.30 15.26
C PHE A 131 -2.13 1.54 16.70
N LYS A 132 -1.80 0.47 17.43
CA LYS A 132 -1.31 0.54 18.81
C LYS A 132 0.06 -0.08 18.97
N ARG A 133 0.65 0.12 20.15
CA ARG A 133 1.97 -0.39 20.50
C ARG A 133 2.10 -1.90 20.34
N GLU A 134 1.10 -2.67 20.78
CA GLU A 134 1.06 -4.13 20.64
C GLU A 134 1.16 -4.60 19.17
N ASP A 135 0.66 -3.81 18.22
CA ASP A 135 0.73 -4.13 16.79
C ASP A 135 2.13 -3.87 16.22
N ILE A 136 2.83 -2.85 16.74
CA ILE A 136 4.24 -2.56 16.43
C ILE A 136 5.12 -3.72 16.93
N ASP A 137 4.92 -4.11 18.19
CA ASP A 137 5.67 -5.19 18.81
C ASP A 137 5.42 -6.50 18.06
N TRP A 138 4.17 -6.77 17.68
CA TRP A 138 3.81 -7.92 16.84
C TRP A 138 4.51 -7.88 15.48
N LEU A 139 4.43 -6.77 14.73
CA LEU A 139 5.08 -6.62 13.43
C LEU A 139 6.59 -6.82 13.50
N GLN A 140 7.25 -6.24 14.52
CA GLN A 140 8.69 -6.36 14.72
C GLN A 140 9.08 -7.80 15.02
N ASN A 141 8.35 -8.49 15.90
CA ASN A 141 8.64 -9.88 16.24
C ASN A 141 8.40 -10.82 15.05
N GLU A 142 7.28 -10.63 14.34
CA GLU A 142 6.90 -11.45 13.20
C GLU A 142 7.90 -11.28 12.05
N TRP A 143 8.28 -10.03 11.73
CA TRP A 143 9.29 -9.77 10.71
C TRP A 143 10.67 -10.28 11.12
N ALA A 144 11.10 -10.09 12.38
CA ALA A 144 12.37 -10.63 12.86
C ALA A 144 12.44 -12.17 12.75
N ARG A 145 11.30 -12.85 12.95
CA ARG A 145 11.20 -14.30 12.77
C ARG A 145 11.34 -14.69 11.30
N ASP A 146 10.58 -14.05 10.41
CA ASP A 146 10.65 -14.30 8.97
C ASP A 146 12.06 -13.97 8.42
N PHE A 147 12.68 -12.88 8.89
CA PHE A 147 14.01 -12.42 8.48
C PHE A 147 15.13 -13.40 8.84
N ARG A 148 15.06 -14.05 10.01
CA ARG A 148 15.99 -15.13 10.40
C ARG A 148 15.68 -16.46 9.71
N GLY A 149 14.50 -16.56 9.08
CA GLY A 149 14.06 -17.75 8.39
C GLY A 149 14.62 -17.88 6.97
N PRO A 150 14.34 -19.01 6.30
CA PRO A 150 14.77 -19.26 4.93
C PRO A 150 13.92 -18.49 3.89
N VAL A 151 12.78 -17.95 4.27
CA VAL A 151 11.84 -17.25 3.36
C VAL A 151 11.73 -15.80 3.79
N GLN A 152 12.42 -14.93 3.07
CA GLN A 152 12.45 -13.49 3.28
C GLN A 152 11.78 -12.84 2.08
N LEU A 153 10.52 -12.41 2.25
CA LEU A 153 9.74 -11.89 1.14
C LEU A 153 9.90 -10.38 1.03
N SER A 154 10.33 -9.92 -0.15
CA SER A 154 10.56 -8.50 -0.45
C SER A 154 9.35 -7.62 -0.14
N TYR A 155 8.14 -8.05 -0.52
CA TYR A 155 6.95 -7.26 -0.23
C TYR A 155 6.65 -7.16 1.28
N LYS A 156 6.95 -8.21 2.08
CA LYS A 156 6.79 -8.16 3.54
C LYS A 156 7.77 -7.19 4.16
N ALA A 157 9.02 -7.15 3.67
CA ALA A 157 10.01 -6.16 4.05
C ALA A 157 9.53 -4.73 3.74
N GLY A 158 8.96 -4.51 2.54
CA GLY A 158 8.35 -3.24 2.14
C GLY A 158 7.23 -2.80 3.11
N PHE A 159 6.28 -3.69 3.40
CA PHE A 159 5.21 -3.44 4.38
C PHE A 159 5.75 -3.17 5.79
N TYR A 160 6.74 -3.95 6.25
CA TYR A 160 7.36 -3.73 7.55
C TYR A 160 7.94 -2.31 7.65
N LEU A 161 8.75 -1.90 6.66
CA LEU A 161 9.32 -0.55 6.60
C LEU A 161 8.24 0.53 6.52
N LEU A 162 7.15 0.26 5.83
CA LEU A 162 6.03 1.17 5.68
C LEU A 162 5.36 1.51 7.03
N ALA A 163 5.21 0.52 7.91
CA ALA A 163 4.52 0.65 9.19
C ALA A 163 5.39 1.11 10.36
N MET A 164 6.71 0.91 10.30
CA MET A 164 7.58 1.22 11.43
C MET A 164 7.64 2.74 11.74
N PRO A 165 7.56 3.12 13.03
CA PRO A 165 7.65 4.51 13.44
C PRO A 165 9.10 5.01 13.34
N LYS A 166 9.29 6.27 12.93
CA LYS A 166 10.63 6.83 12.63
C LYS A 166 11.44 7.20 13.87
N ASP A 167 10.77 7.40 14.99
CA ASP A 167 11.34 7.81 16.28
C ASP A 167 11.91 6.64 17.10
N GLN A 168 11.79 5.40 16.60
CA GLN A 168 12.34 4.22 17.26
C GLN A 168 13.60 3.74 16.54
N GLU A 169 14.73 3.73 17.25
CA GLU A 169 15.91 3.05 16.78
C GLU A 169 15.67 1.54 16.74
N ASN A 170 15.84 0.95 15.56
CA ASN A 170 15.67 -0.48 15.37
C ASN A 170 16.64 -0.96 14.29
N GLU A 171 17.63 -1.76 14.70
CA GLU A 171 18.64 -2.34 13.79
C GLU A 171 17.99 -3.16 12.67
N LEU A 172 16.84 -3.78 12.92
CA LEU A 172 16.10 -4.56 11.93
C LEU A 172 15.69 -3.69 10.74
N ILE A 173 15.47 -2.39 10.90
CA ILE A 173 15.16 -1.47 9.80
C ILE A 173 16.36 -1.36 8.84
N GLY A 174 17.57 -1.16 9.39
CA GLY A 174 18.79 -1.11 8.59
C GLY A 174 19.07 -2.43 7.88
N GLN A 175 18.88 -3.55 8.59
CA GLN A 175 19.01 -4.90 8.02
C GLN A 175 17.98 -5.15 6.91
N THR A 176 16.74 -4.69 7.10
CA THR A 176 15.67 -4.82 6.10
C THR A 176 15.97 -4.01 4.84
N ILE A 177 16.46 -2.78 4.98
CA ILE A 177 16.88 -1.94 3.85
C ILE A 177 18.04 -2.61 3.09
N ALA A 178 19.05 -3.12 3.82
CA ALA A 178 20.17 -3.83 3.21
C ALA A 178 19.74 -5.12 2.49
N HIS A 179 18.79 -5.85 3.07
CA HIS A 179 18.19 -7.02 2.42
C HIS A 179 17.46 -6.65 1.13
N LEU A 180 16.59 -5.63 1.15
CA LEU A 180 15.90 -5.17 -0.06
C LEU A 180 16.87 -4.68 -1.15
N ALA A 181 17.98 -4.03 -0.78
CA ALA A 181 19.02 -3.67 -1.74
C ALA A 181 19.62 -4.90 -2.45
N GLN A 182 19.79 -6.01 -1.71
CA GLN A 182 20.29 -7.27 -2.25
C GLN A 182 19.21 -8.06 -3.01
N ASP A 183 17.96 -7.94 -2.61
CA ASP A 183 16.83 -8.69 -3.17
C ASP A 183 16.23 -8.03 -4.43
N GLN A 184 16.62 -6.79 -4.74
CA GLN A 184 16.25 -6.12 -5.99
C GLN A 184 16.79 -6.91 -7.20
N ASN A 185 15.92 -7.25 -8.14
CA ASN A 185 16.30 -8.00 -9.33
C ASN A 185 17.26 -7.18 -10.22
N SER A 186 17.96 -7.85 -11.12
CA SER A 186 18.89 -7.20 -12.07
C SER A 186 18.16 -6.22 -13.00
N ASP A 187 16.88 -6.46 -13.30
CA ASP A 187 16.02 -5.58 -14.08
C ASP A 187 15.58 -4.30 -13.34
N GLY A 188 15.86 -4.20 -12.04
CA GLY A 188 15.56 -3.06 -11.18
C GLY A 188 14.24 -3.18 -10.42
N GLY A 189 13.35 -4.09 -10.80
CA GLY A 189 12.09 -4.29 -10.08
C GLY A 189 12.23 -5.22 -8.87
N PHE A 190 11.11 -5.43 -8.19
CA PHE A 190 10.98 -6.39 -7.10
C PHE A 190 9.92 -7.44 -7.43
N ALA A 191 10.14 -8.63 -6.90
CA ALA A 191 9.21 -9.76 -6.94
C ALA A 191 8.95 -10.23 -5.50
N PRO A 192 8.17 -11.31 -5.27
CA PRO A 192 8.03 -11.87 -3.93
C PRO A 192 9.34 -12.17 -3.21
N TRP A 193 10.36 -12.61 -3.95
CA TRP A 193 11.76 -12.72 -3.56
C TRP A 193 12.63 -12.59 -4.82
N ARG A 194 13.93 -12.34 -4.69
CA ARG A 194 14.85 -12.24 -5.85
C ARG A 194 14.83 -13.49 -6.73
N ASP A 195 14.88 -13.30 -8.04
CA ASP A 195 14.89 -14.38 -9.05
C ASP A 195 13.64 -15.29 -8.99
N HIS A 196 12.53 -14.79 -8.44
CA HIS A 196 11.22 -15.45 -8.52
C HIS A 196 10.90 -15.85 -9.98
N PRO A 197 10.31 -17.03 -10.25
CA PRO A 197 10.08 -17.51 -11.63
C PRO A 197 9.29 -16.57 -12.55
N MET A 198 8.45 -15.72 -11.98
CA MET A 198 7.66 -14.72 -12.72
C MET A 198 8.39 -13.37 -12.92
N GLY A 199 9.59 -13.24 -12.36
CA GLY A 199 10.34 -11.99 -12.36
C GLY A 199 9.69 -10.90 -11.52
N SER A 200 10.21 -9.69 -11.67
CA SER A 200 9.68 -8.48 -11.04
C SER A 200 8.23 -8.20 -11.45
N GLU A 201 7.45 -7.67 -10.52
CA GLU A 201 6.04 -7.35 -10.74
C GLU A 201 5.61 -6.06 -10.00
N ALA A 202 4.49 -5.47 -10.45
CA ALA A 202 4.07 -4.12 -10.09
C ALA A 202 3.71 -3.94 -8.61
N TRP A 203 3.11 -4.94 -8.00
CA TRP A 203 2.61 -4.90 -6.63
C TRP A 203 3.77 -4.95 -5.62
N SER A 204 4.70 -5.91 -5.75
CA SER A 204 5.91 -5.96 -4.91
C SER A 204 6.79 -4.73 -5.12
N THR A 205 7.00 -4.33 -6.38
CA THR A 205 7.80 -3.12 -6.68
C THR A 205 7.17 -1.88 -6.05
N GLY A 206 5.85 -1.72 -6.19
CA GLY A 206 5.10 -0.60 -5.61
C GLY A 206 5.20 -0.53 -4.09
N VAL A 207 4.91 -1.63 -3.39
CA VAL A 207 4.95 -1.62 -1.91
C VAL A 207 6.37 -1.48 -1.36
N VAL A 208 7.37 -2.07 -2.02
CA VAL A 208 8.77 -1.90 -1.61
C VAL A 208 9.21 -0.45 -1.78
N LEU A 209 8.88 0.20 -2.90
CA LEU A 209 9.12 1.63 -3.09
C LEU A 209 8.40 2.46 -2.01
N TRP A 210 7.13 2.15 -1.71
CA TRP A 210 6.37 2.88 -0.70
C TRP A 210 7.02 2.79 0.68
N GLY A 211 7.45 1.59 1.10
CA GLY A 211 8.16 1.37 2.35
C GLY A 211 9.53 2.06 2.40
N LEU A 212 10.39 1.83 1.39
CA LEU A 212 11.75 2.40 1.33
C LEU A 212 11.72 3.94 1.32
N SER A 213 10.74 4.55 0.65
CA SER A 213 10.63 6.01 0.53
C SER A 213 10.46 6.72 1.88
N ARG A 214 9.88 6.05 2.88
CA ARG A 214 9.81 6.58 4.25
C ARG A 214 11.18 6.70 4.91
N TRP A 215 12.13 5.89 4.49
CA TRP A 215 13.49 5.80 5.03
C TRP A 215 14.52 6.44 4.10
N ARG A 216 14.12 7.44 3.30
CA ARG A 216 14.97 8.08 2.29
C ARG A 216 16.38 8.42 2.77
N ASP A 217 16.55 8.85 4.02
CA ASP A 217 17.85 9.25 4.59
C ASP A 217 18.80 8.05 4.83
N LYS A 218 18.26 6.83 4.85
CA LYS A 218 18.99 5.56 5.04
C LYS A 218 19.06 4.71 3.77
N VAL A 219 18.32 5.09 2.72
CA VAL A 219 18.22 4.33 1.46
C VAL A 219 19.14 4.95 0.41
N ASP A 220 19.91 4.09 -0.28
CA ASP A 220 20.66 4.48 -1.47
C ASP A 220 19.68 4.89 -2.58
N PRO A 221 19.74 6.14 -3.09
CA PRO A 221 18.91 6.62 -4.20
C PRO A 221 18.85 5.68 -5.40
N ALA A 222 19.95 4.99 -5.72
CA ALA A 222 20.06 4.11 -6.87
C ALA A 222 19.04 2.94 -6.82
N ILE A 223 18.66 2.49 -5.62
CA ILE A 223 17.63 1.45 -5.44
C ILE A 223 16.28 1.95 -5.95
N LEU A 224 15.90 3.17 -5.56
CA LEU A 224 14.63 3.79 -5.96
C LEU A 224 14.63 4.10 -7.46
N GLU A 225 15.72 4.66 -7.98
CA GLU A 225 15.86 5.01 -9.39
C GLU A 225 15.74 3.80 -10.32
N ARG A 226 16.37 2.67 -9.97
CA ARG A 226 16.28 1.43 -10.76
C ARG A 226 14.87 0.86 -10.78
N ALA A 227 14.16 0.91 -9.66
CA ALA A 227 12.77 0.46 -9.59
C ALA A 227 11.81 1.40 -10.34
N LEU A 228 12.07 2.72 -10.32
CA LEU A 228 11.33 3.69 -11.14
C LEU A 228 11.58 3.47 -12.64
N ASP A 229 12.82 3.21 -13.05
CA ASP A 229 13.16 2.88 -14.43
C ASP A 229 12.50 1.56 -14.88
N TRP A 230 12.46 0.55 -13.99
CA TRP A 230 11.71 -0.68 -14.23
C TRP A 230 10.22 -0.40 -14.46
N LEU A 231 9.58 0.39 -13.58
CA LEU A 231 8.18 0.77 -13.74
C LEU A 231 7.96 1.51 -15.07
N GLN A 232 8.87 2.39 -15.47
CA GLN A 232 8.77 3.09 -16.76
C GLN A 232 8.84 2.11 -17.95
N LYS A 233 9.76 1.16 -17.91
CA LYS A 233 9.97 0.20 -19.00
C LYS A 233 8.87 -0.84 -19.11
N LYS A 234 8.20 -1.16 -18.00
CA LYS A 234 7.18 -2.22 -17.93
C LYS A 234 5.74 -1.70 -17.94
N GLN A 235 5.53 -0.38 -18.00
CA GLN A 235 4.20 0.18 -18.18
C GLN A 235 3.64 -0.25 -19.54
N LEU A 236 2.44 -0.82 -19.52
CA LEU A 236 1.68 -1.22 -20.69
C LEU A 236 1.19 0.01 -21.45
N PRO A 237 0.84 -0.11 -22.76
CA PRO A 237 0.22 0.97 -23.51
C PRO A 237 -1.06 1.53 -22.88
N SER A 238 -1.75 0.74 -22.05
CA SER A 238 -2.92 1.17 -21.27
C SER A 238 -2.58 2.07 -20.08
N GLY A 239 -1.31 2.26 -19.73
CA GLY A 239 -0.88 2.98 -18.53
C GLY A 239 -0.79 2.13 -17.26
N TYR A 240 -1.27 0.88 -17.29
CA TYR A 240 -1.12 -0.09 -16.20
C TYR A 240 0.19 -0.88 -16.27
N TRP A 241 0.36 -1.81 -15.34
CA TRP A 241 1.43 -2.79 -15.36
C TRP A 241 0.87 -4.21 -15.39
N PRO A 242 1.64 -5.19 -15.89
CA PRO A 242 1.26 -6.59 -15.82
C PRO A 242 1.07 -7.02 -14.36
N TYR A 243 -0.15 -7.40 -14.01
CA TYR A 243 -0.50 -8.02 -12.74
C TYR A 243 -1.83 -8.76 -12.87
N HIS A 244 -2.09 -9.74 -12.01
CA HIS A 244 -3.29 -10.57 -12.10
C HIS A 244 -4.60 -9.74 -11.99
N TYR A 245 -4.62 -8.73 -11.12
CA TYR A 245 -5.59 -7.64 -11.15
C TYR A 245 -4.87 -6.34 -11.52
N LEU A 246 -5.11 -5.86 -12.74
CA LEU A 246 -4.39 -4.70 -13.28
C LEU A 246 -4.56 -3.45 -12.41
N ASP A 247 -5.78 -3.21 -11.89
CA ASP A 247 -6.08 -2.08 -11.00
C ASP A 247 -5.34 -2.16 -9.66
N ASP A 248 -5.18 -3.37 -9.11
CA ASP A 248 -4.48 -3.59 -7.85
C ASP A 248 -2.98 -3.32 -7.99
N GLY A 249 -2.34 -3.96 -8.98
CA GLY A 249 -0.93 -3.77 -9.28
C GLY A 249 -0.62 -2.31 -9.66
N ALA A 250 -1.49 -1.69 -10.47
CA ALA A 250 -1.33 -0.29 -10.85
C ALA A 250 -1.49 0.67 -9.67
N SER A 251 -2.40 0.39 -8.73
CA SER A 251 -2.60 1.22 -7.53
C SER A 251 -1.34 1.27 -6.67
N LEU A 252 -0.74 0.10 -6.35
CA LEU A 252 0.47 0.08 -5.53
C LEU A 252 1.69 0.61 -6.28
N ALA A 253 1.83 0.29 -7.58
CA ALA A 253 2.88 0.84 -8.42
C ALA A 253 2.83 2.38 -8.47
N LEU A 254 1.62 2.95 -8.62
CA LEU A 254 1.44 4.40 -8.62
C LEU A 254 1.83 5.03 -7.28
N ILE A 255 1.33 4.49 -6.17
CA ILE A 255 1.67 4.98 -4.82
C ILE A 255 3.19 4.92 -4.61
N GLY A 256 3.80 3.76 -4.85
CA GLY A 256 5.23 3.55 -4.68
C GLY A 256 6.07 4.47 -5.55
N ALA A 257 5.69 4.65 -6.83
CA ALA A 257 6.39 5.53 -7.75
C ALA A 257 6.37 6.99 -7.27
N VAL A 258 5.19 7.50 -6.88
CA VAL A 258 5.05 8.87 -6.40
C VAL A 258 5.86 9.11 -5.12
N GLU A 259 5.78 8.19 -4.16
CA GLU A 259 6.53 8.31 -2.91
C GLU A 259 8.04 8.24 -3.14
N ALA A 260 8.51 7.38 -4.05
CA ALA A 260 9.92 7.31 -4.43
C ALA A 260 10.41 8.60 -5.10
N MET A 261 9.61 9.17 -5.99
CA MET A 261 9.94 10.46 -6.61
C MET A 261 9.99 11.61 -5.59
N LYS A 262 9.05 11.66 -4.65
CA LYS A 262 9.09 12.62 -3.53
C LYS A 262 10.33 12.42 -2.65
N ALA A 263 10.71 11.18 -2.39
CA ALA A 263 11.89 10.84 -1.60
C ALA A 263 13.20 11.28 -2.27
N LEU A 264 13.32 11.09 -3.59
CA LEU A 264 14.48 11.50 -4.38
C LEU A 264 14.58 13.02 -4.50
N ALA A 265 13.46 13.70 -4.80
CA ALA A 265 13.42 15.16 -4.93
C ALA A 265 13.74 15.91 -3.62
N ALA A 266 13.58 15.27 -2.47
CA ALA A 266 13.92 15.87 -1.17
C ALA A 266 15.42 15.80 -0.82
N LYS A 267 16.24 15.12 -1.63
CA LYS A 267 17.70 15.04 -1.46
C LYS A 267 18.48 16.01 -2.34
N GLU A 268 17.83 16.59 -3.35
CA GLU A 268 18.36 17.67 -4.21
C GLU A 268 18.19 19.03 -3.53
#